data_AF-A0A2G9T592-F1
#
_entry.id   AF-A0A2G9T592-F1
#
_cell.length_a   1.000
_cell.length_b   1.000
_cell.length_c   1.000
_cell.angle_alpha   90.00
_cell.angle_beta   90.00
_cell.angle_gamma   90.00
#
_symmetry.space_group_name_H-M   'P 1'
#
loop_
_entity.id
_entity.type
_entity.pdbx_description
1 polymer ?
#
loop_
_entity_poly.entity_id
_entity_poly.type
_entity_poly.pdbx_seq_one_letter_code
_entity_poly.pdbx_strand_id
1 'polypeptide(L)'
;DTGLIGVYFVAEESASEGLVDAVVDEWRWLANEVDAEQVECGKRTLLTNLLLMLDGSTPICEDIGRQLLCYGRRIPVPELELRIQVPSFVDIVIGTCNM
;
A
#
# COMPACT_ATOMS: atom_id res chain seq x y z
N ASP A 1 17.21 1.94 2.70
CA ASP A 1 17.47 2.39 1.31
C ASP A 1 17.05 1.39 0.23
N THR A 2 16.41 0.27 0.58
CA THR A 2 15.85 -0.68 -0.39
C THR A 2 14.58 -1.32 0.18
N GLY A 3 13.72 -1.83 -0.70
CA GLY A 3 12.50 -2.54 -0.36
C GLY A 3 12.10 -3.48 -1.49
N LEU A 4 11.32 -4.51 -1.17
CA LEU A 4 10.76 -5.44 -2.15
C LEU A 4 9.24 -5.31 -2.16
N ILE A 5 8.66 -5.35 -3.35
CA ILE A 5 7.22 -5.46 -3.58
C ILE A 5 7.00 -6.59 -4.57
N GLY A 6 5.96 -7.38 -4.32
CA GLY A 6 5.66 -8.56 -5.11
C GLY A 6 4.40 -9.21 -4.60
N VAL A 7 4.07 -10.30 -5.26
CA VAL A 7 2.84 -11.04 -5.05
C VAL A 7 3.20 -12.52 -4.99
N TYR A 8 2.55 -13.25 -4.08
CA TYR A 8 2.79 -14.67 -3.87
C TYR A 8 1.49 -15.42 -4.11
N PHE A 9 1.55 -16.46 -4.94
CA PHE A 9 0.39 -17.26 -5.29
C PHE A 9 0.73 -18.74 -5.30
N VAL A 10 -0.31 -19.54 -5.12
CA VAL A 10 -0.26 -21.00 -5.26
C VAL A 10 -1.37 -21.37 -6.25
N ALA A 11 -1.02 -22.09 -7.30
CA ALA A 11 -1.95 -22.52 -8.34
C ALA A 11 -1.64 -23.93 -8.82
N GLU A 12 -2.65 -24.57 -9.40
CA GLU A 12 -2.47 -25.81 -10.16
C GLU A 12 -1.65 -25.54 -11.43
N GLU A 13 -0.91 -26.55 -11.90
CA GLU A 13 -0.01 -26.42 -13.05
C GLU A 13 -0.73 -25.88 -14.29
N SER A 14 -1.95 -26.37 -14.56
CA SER A 14 -2.79 -25.97 -15.68
C SER A 14 -3.23 -24.50 -15.65
N ALA A 15 -3.27 -23.87 -14.47
CA ALA A 15 -3.68 -22.49 -14.28
C ALA A 15 -2.50 -21.52 -14.12
N SER A 16 -1.27 -22.03 -14.01
CA SER A 16 -0.09 -21.24 -13.66
C SER A 16 0.24 -20.15 -14.69
N GLU A 17 0.17 -20.47 -15.98
CA GLU A 17 0.44 -19.51 -17.07
C GLU A 17 -0.60 -18.38 -17.07
N GLY A 18 -1.88 -18.72 -17.07
CA GLY A 18 -2.96 -17.74 -17.05
C GLY A 18 -2.96 -16.86 -15.79
N LEU A 19 -2.51 -17.40 -14.66
CA LEU A 19 -2.32 -16.60 -13.44
C LEU A 19 -1.21 -15.57 -13.60
N VAL A 20 -0.06 -15.96 -14.18
CA VAL A 20 1.05 -15.04 -14.41
C VAL A 20 0.62 -13.91 -15.35
N ASP A 21 -0.09 -14.24 -16.43
CA ASP A 21 -0.60 -13.24 -17.38
C ASP A 21 -1.53 -12.25 -16.70
N ALA A 22 -2.52 -12.74 -15.93
CA ALA A 22 -3.44 -11.90 -15.18
C ALA A 22 -2.71 -10.96 -14.21
N VAL A 23 -1.69 -11.47 -13.51
CA VAL A 23 -0.90 -10.66 -12.57
C VAL A 23 -0.13 -9.57 -13.30
N VAL A 24 0.51 -9.90 -14.43
CA VAL A 24 1.25 -8.90 -15.21
C VAL A 24 0.31 -7.81 -15.74
N ASP A 25 -0.90 -8.18 -16.17
CA ASP A 25 -1.91 -7.24 -16.65
C ASP A 25 -2.41 -6.32 -15.53
N GLU A 26 -2.69 -6.84 -14.34
CA GLU A 26 -3.05 -6.01 -13.17
C GLU A 26 -1.93 -5.03 -12.79
N TRP A 27 -0.66 -5.44 -12.87
CA TRP A 27 0.46 -4.54 -12.61
C TRP A 27 0.58 -3.43 -13.66
N ARG A 28 0.29 -3.74 -14.93
CA ARG A 28 0.23 -2.73 -16.01
C ARG A 28 -0.92 -1.76 -15.77
N TRP A 29 -2.09 -2.27 -15.38
CA TRP A 29 -3.24 -1.44 -15.05
C TRP A 29 -2.94 -0.51 -13.86
N LEU A 30 -2.39 -1.04 -12.76
CA LEU A 30 -1.99 -0.24 -11.60
C LEU A 30 -0.99 0.87 -11.94
N ALA A 31 -0.11 0.64 -12.90
CA ALA A 31 0.91 1.60 -13.31
C ALA A 31 0.38 2.72 -14.22
N ASN A 32 -0.70 2.49 -14.98
CA ASN A 32 -1.11 3.38 -16.07
C ASN A 32 -2.58 3.84 -16.01
N GLU A 33 -3.47 3.04 -15.43
CA GLU A 33 -4.92 3.13 -15.64
C GLU A 33 -5.72 3.06 -14.34
N VAL A 34 -5.07 3.09 -13.18
CA VAL A 34 -5.76 2.99 -11.88
C VAL A 34 -6.74 4.14 -11.66
N ASP A 35 -7.96 3.83 -11.21
CA ASP A 35 -9.00 4.82 -10.96
C ASP A 35 -8.79 5.55 -9.63
N ALA A 36 -9.16 6.84 -9.59
CA ALA A 36 -9.13 7.65 -8.36
C ALA A 36 -9.99 7.04 -7.24
N GLU A 37 -11.13 6.44 -7.58
CA GLU A 37 -11.99 5.76 -6.59
C GLU A 37 -11.28 4.56 -5.95
N GLN A 38 -10.53 3.78 -6.74
CA GLN A 38 -9.75 2.64 -6.25
C GLN A 38 -8.59 3.09 -5.37
N VAL A 39 -7.94 4.20 -5.71
CA VAL A 39 -6.91 4.82 -4.86
C VAL A 39 -7.49 5.25 -3.51
N GLU A 40 -8.64 5.93 -3.51
CA GLU A 40 -9.31 6.35 -2.27
C GLU A 40 -9.82 5.16 -1.44
N CYS A 41 -10.24 4.08 -2.08
CA CYS A 41 -10.55 2.82 -1.42
C CYS A 41 -9.30 2.19 -0.78
N GLY A 42 -8.18 2.17 -1.51
CA GLY A 42 -6.88 1.67 -1.05
C GLY A 42 -6.36 2.44 0.17
N LYS A 43 -6.42 3.78 0.14
CA LYS A 43 -6.06 4.65 1.27
C LYS A 43 -6.87 4.34 2.53
N ARG A 44 -8.19 4.17 2.39
CA ARG A 44 -9.10 3.82 3.50
C ARG A 44 -8.80 2.42 4.06
N THR A 45 -8.56 1.46 3.18
CA THR A 45 -8.20 0.08 3.57
C THR A 45 -6.88 0.05 4.31
N LEU A 46 -5.87 0.78 3.83
CA LEU A 46 -4.57 0.90 4.47
C LEU A 46 -4.69 1.50 5.88
N LEU A 47 -5.39 2.62 6.03
CA LEU A 47 -5.57 3.27 7.32
C LEU A 47 -6.29 2.35 8.32
N THR A 48 -7.37 1.70 7.87
CA THR A 48 -8.12 0.73 8.70
C THR A 48 -7.21 -0.39 9.18
N ASN A 49 -6.43 -1.00 8.28
CA ASN A 49 -5.53 -2.09 8.63
C ASN A 49 -4.43 -1.66 9.62
N LEU A 50 -3.86 -0.46 9.44
CA LEU A 50 -2.84 0.07 10.35
C LEU A 50 -3.38 0.31 11.76
N LEU A 51 -4.62 0.80 11.88
CA LEU A 51 -5.25 1.03 13.18
C LEU A 51 -5.63 -0.27 13.87
N LEU A 52 -6.15 -1.25 13.11
CA LEU A 52 -6.48 -2.58 13.65
C LEU A 52 -5.23 -3.32 14.16
N MET A 53 -4.07 -3.11 13.53
CA MET A 53 -2.80 -3.67 14.01
C MET A 53 -2.34 -3.11 15.35
N LEU A 54 -2.92 -2.00 15.84
CA LEU A 54 -2.57 -1.38 17.13
C LEU A 54 -3.50 -1.79 18.27
N ASP A 55 -4.30 -2.84 18.11
CA ASP A 55 -5.21 -3.31 19.15
C ASP A 55 -4.45 -4.13 20.23
N GLY A 56 -4.36 -3.57 21.43
CA GLY A 56 -3.69 -4.17 22.58
C GLY A 56 -2.30 -3.57 22.90
N SER A 57 -1.85 -3.76 24.13
CA SER A 57 -0.60 -3.15 24.63
C SER A 57 0.66 -3.69 23.95
N THR A 58 0.71 -4.97 23.61
CA THR A 58 1.86 -5.61 22.96
C THR A 58 2.17 -5.03 21.57
N PRO A 59 1.23 -5.01 20.60
CA PRO A 59 1.52 -4.44 19.29
C PRO A 59 1.80 -2.94 19.34
N ILE A 60 1.18 -2.20 20.29
CA ILE A 60 1.51 -0.79 20.54
C ILE A 60 2.98 -0.64 20.96
N CYS A 61 3.46 -1.45 21.91
CA CYS A 61 4.85 -1.42 22.36
C CYS A 61 5.82 -1.79 21.23
N GLU A 62 5.49 -2.79 20.40
CA GLU A 62 6.27 -3.17 19.24
C GLU A 62 6.38 -2.02 18.23
N ASP A 63 5.26 -1.38 17.89
CA ASP A 63 5.24 -0.26 16.95
C ASP A 63 6.06 0.93 17.46
N ILE A 64 5.96 1.26 18.77
CA ILE A 64 6.80 2.30 19.38
C ILE A 64 8.29 1.96 19.22
N GLY A 65 8.69 0.74 19.59
CA GLY A 65 10.08 0.30 19.49
C GLY A 65 10.59 0.35 18.05
N ARG A 66 9.81 -0.18 17.10
CA ARG A 66 10.11 -0.18 15.67
C ARG A 66 10.29 1.24 15.13
N GLN A 67 9.36 2.15 15.41
CA GLN A 67 9.43 3.52 14.92
C GLN A 67 10.61 4.29 15.50
N LEU A 68 10.95 4.07 16.77
CA LEU A 68 12.14 4.66 17.39
C LEU A 68 13.43 4.16 16.70
N LEU A 69 13.51 2.88 16.34
CA LEU A 69 14.67 2.32 15.65
C LEU A 69 14.76 2.77 14.18
N CYS A 70 13.64 2.80 13.46
CA CYS A 70 13.62 3.12 12.03
C CYS A 70 13.65 4.62 11.74
N TYR A 71 12.99 5.44 12.56
CA TYR A 71 12.76 6.87 12.30
C TYR A 71 13.33 7.79 13.39
N GLY A 72 13.81 7.24 14.51
CA GLY A 72 14.28 8.03 15.66
C GLY A 72 13.16 8.71 16.46
N ARG A 73 11.89 8.52 16.10
CA ARG A 73 10.73 9.11 16.79
C ARG A 73 9.47 8.29 16.55
N ARG A 74 8.49 8.48 17.43
CA ARG A 74 7.12 8.01 17.21
C ARG A 74 6.37 8.98 16.30
N ILE A 75 5.70 8.45 15.27
CA ILE A 75 4.83 9.19 14.37
C ILE A 75 3.40 9.11 14.95
N PRO A 76 2.77 10.24 15.31
CA PRO A 76 1.39 10.25 15.78
C PRO A 76 0.42 9.80 14.68
N VAL A 77 -0.68 9.15 15.07
CA VAL A 77 -1.73 8.70 14.14
C VAL A 77 -2.26 9.84 13.24
N PRO A 78 -2.53 11.07 13.74
CA PRO A 78 -2.98 12.15 12.87
C PRO A 78 -1.96 12.55 11.79
N GLU A 79 -0.66 12.44 12.08
CA GLU A 79 0.38 12.69 11.09
C GLU A 79 0.40 11.59 10.02
N LEU A 80 0.22 10.33 10.43
CA LEU A 80 0.12 9.19 9.53
C LEU A 80 -1.11 9.30 8.61
N GLU A 81 -2.26 9.68 9.15
CA GLU A 81 -3.48 9.94 8.38
C GLU A 81 -3.24 10.99 7.31
N LEU A 82 -2.68 12.14 7.69
CA LEU A 82 -2.36 13.21 6.74
C LEU A 82 -1.41 12.72 5.64
N ARG A 83 -0.37 11.94 5.97
CA ARG A 83 0.57 11.38 4.99
C ARG A 83 -0.09 10.42 4.00
N ILE A 84 -1.06 9.63 4.44
CA ILE A 84 -1.83 8.72 3.57
C ILE A 84 -2.78 9.51 2.66
N GLN A 85 -3.30 10.63 3.16
CA GLN A 85 -4.20 11.52 2.41
C GLN A 85 -3.47 12.44 1.42
N VAL A 86 -2.14 12.58 1.51
CA VAL A 86 -1.37 13.34 0.52
C VAL A 86 -1.59 12.73 -0.87
N PRO A 87 -1.92 13.55 -1.88
CA PRO A 87 -1.97 13.06 -3.26
C PRO A 87 -0.59 12.55 -3.65
N SER A 88 -0.52 11.26 -3.99
CA SER A 88 0.74 10.61 -4.35
C SER A 88 1.08 10.91 -5.81
N PHE A 89 2.32 10.66 -6.22
CA PHE A 89 2.80 10.86 -7.59
C PHE A 89 1.93 10.14 -8.66
N VAL A 90 1.18 9.11 -8.28
CA VAL A 90 0.23 8.40 -9.16
C VAL A 90 -1.01 9.23 -9.47
N ASP A 91 -1.47 10.07 -8.52
CA ASP A 91 -2.51 11.08 -8.78
C ASP A 91 -2.03 12.13 -9.81
N ILE A 92 -0.71 12.35 -9.92
CA ILE A 92 -0.09 13.27 -10.90
C ILE A 92 -0.02 12.63 -12.30
N VAL A 93 0.34 11.34 -12.42
CA VAL A 93 0.47 10.67 -13.74
C VAL A 93 -0.88 10.59 -14.45
N ILE A 94 -1.97 10.28 -13.73
CA ILE A 94 -3.34 10.31 -14.27
C ILE A 94 -3.74 11.73 -14.68
N GLY A 95 -3.26 12.76 -13.95
CA GLY A 95 -3.51 14.17 -14.27
C GLY A 95 -2.71 14.73 -15.45
N THR A 96 -1.53 14.19 -15.76
CA THR A 96 -0.66 14.68 -16.84
C THR A 96 -0.86 13.98 -18.19
N CYS A 97 -1.42 12.77 -18.22
CA CYS A 97 -1.70 12.07 -19.49
C CYS A 97 -3.05 12.44 -20.12
N ASN A 98 -3.92 13.15 -19.38
CA ASN A 98 -5.21 13.66 -19.87
C ASN A 98 -5.19 15.18 -20.20
N MET A 99 -4.00 15.77 -20.41
CA MET A 99 -3.84 17.17 -20.85
C MET A 99 -2.94 17.28 -22.09
#